data_AF-A0A5J6GEE0-F1
#
_entry.id   AF-A0A5J6GEE0-F1
#
_cell.length_a   1.000
_cell.length_b   1.000
_cell.length_c   1.000
_cell.angle_alpha   90.00
_cell.angle_beta   90.00
_cell.angle_gamma   90.00
#
_symmetry.space_group_name_H-M   'P 1'
#
loop_
_entity.id
_entity.type
_entity.pdbx_description
1 polymer ?
#
loop_
_entity_poly.entity_id
_entity_poly.type
_entity_poly.pdbx_seq_one_letter_code
_entity_poly.pdbx_strand_id
1 'polypeptide(L)'
;MSHVRNRLARTLSVLAVGAAAAALTPGTAAAVDRLSIVEATAAGDHVRVTVRYRCEAELGTDTLAVSLADTREGGVYTATAAPTCDGTWHRSVVSAARGAGPVAAADADAVITASLGVGPGPYVFSTADARATLTLRAPA
;
A
#
# COMPACT_ATOMS: atom_id res chain seq x y z
N MET A 1 -7.59 7.15 -85.49
CA MET A 1 -6.15 6.82 -85.57
C MET A 1 -5.39 7.74 -84.62
N SER A 2 -4.36 7.19 -83.97
CA SER A 2 -3.42 7.81 -82.99
C SER A 2 -3.74 7.70 -81.49
N HIS A 3 -3.33 6.53 -80.99
CA HIS A 3 -2.62 6.21 -79.74
C HIS A 3 -1.73 7.34 -79.13
N VAL A 4 -1.24 7.40 -77.86
CA VAL A 4 -1.28 6.62 -76.60
C VAL A 4 -0.42 7.42 -75.57
N ARG A 5 -0.60 7.15 -74.26
CA ARG A 5 0.32 7.32 -73.07
C ARG A 5 0.02 8.49 -72.13
N ASN A 6 -0.52 8.23 -70.93
CA ASN A 6 0.08 7.70 -69.68
C ASN A 6 0.98 8.69 -68.92
N ARG A 7 0.55 9.08 -67.71
CA ARG A 7 1.24 8.93 -66.39
C ARG A 7 0.52 9.82 -65.35
N LEU A 8 -0.14 9.22 -64.36
CA LEU A 8 0.36 8.95 -62.99
C LEU A 8 0.57 10.22 -62.14
N ALA A 9 -0.31 10.43 -61.15
CA ALA A 9 -0.07 10.11 -59.73
C ALA A 9 -0.66 11.13 -58.75
N ARG A 10 -1.31 10.58 -57.71
CA ARG A 10 -1.39 11.05 -56.30
C ARG A 10 -2.03 12.43 -56.08
N THR A 11 -2.97 12.57 -55.15
CA THR A 11 -2.69 12.41 -53.71
C THR A 11 -4.01 12.27 -52.94
N LEU A 12 -3.99 11.40 -51.93
CA LEU A 12 -5.08 11.09 -51.01
C LEU A 12 -5.54 12.32 -50.21
N SER A 13 -6.84 12.60 -50.22
CA SER A 13 -7.48 13.43 -49.19
C SER A 13 -7.87 12.55 -48.02
N VAL A 14 -7.11 12.67 -46.94
CA VAL A 14 -7.25 11.92 -45.69
C VAL A 14 -8.59 12.24 -45.03
N LEU A 15 -9.30 11.17 -44.69
CA LEU A 15 -10.46 11.14 -43.80
C LEU A 15 -10.11 11.83 -42.47
N ALA A 16 -10.67 13.02 -42.22
CA ALA A 16 -10.73 13.59 -40.88
C ALA A 16 -11.92 12.94 -40.13
N VAL A 17 -11.71 11.73 -39.61
CA VAL A 17 -12.62 11.17 -38.61
C VAL A 17 -12.29 11.87 -37.30
N GLY A 18 -13.26 12.65 -36.81
CA GLY A 18 -13.13 13.48 -35.63
C GLY A 18 -12.64 12.69 -34.42
N ALA A 19 -11.58 13.19 -33.81
CA ALA A 19 -11.27 12.88 -32.43
C ALA A 19 -12.37 13.49 -31.58
N ALA A 20 -13.34 12.68 -31.18
CA ALA A 20 -14.16 12.98 -30.01
C ALA A 20 -13.20 13.04 -28.83
N ALA A 21 -12.78 14.26 -28.49
CA ALA A 21 -12.17 14.54 -27.21
C ALA A 21 -13.23 14.20 -26.16
N ALA A 22 -13.18 12.97 -25.66
CA ALA A 22 -13.79 12.65 -24.39
C ALA A 22 -13.15 13.61 -23.39
N ALA A 23 -13.89 14.65 -23.04
CA ALA A 23 -13.64 15.42 -21.85
C ALA A 23 -13.66 14.41 -20.71
N LEU A 24 -12.46 13.95 -20.33
CA LEU A 24 -12.22 13.38 -19.03
C LEU A 24 -12.63 14.48 -18.06
N THR A 25 -13.87 14.39 -17.57
CA THR A 25 -14.16 14.89 -16.24
C THR A 25 -12.97 14.47 -15.37
N PRO A 26 -12.37 15.37 -14.58
CA PRO A 26 -11.44 14.93 -13.56
C PRO A 26 -12.26 14.00 -12.67
N GLY A 27 -12.18 12.70 -12.97
CA GLY A 27 -12.75 11.67 -12.14
C GLY A 27 -12.22 11.98 -10.76
N THR A 28 -13.14 12.14 -9.82
CA THR A 28 -12.83 12.08 -8.39
C THR A 28 -11.82 10.96 -8.24
N ALA A 29 -10.55 11.30 -8.01
CA ALA A 29 -9.53 10.29 -7.79
C ALA A 29 -10.11 9.41 -6.70
N ALA A 30 -10.46 8.16 -7.03
CA ALA A 30 -11.08 7.25 -6.09
C ALA A 30 -10.24 7.35 -4.82
N ALA A 31 -10.87 7.70 -3.70
CA ALA A 31 -10.13 7.92 -2.49
C ALA A 31 -9.48 6.58 -2.11
N VAL A 32 -8.16 6.49 -2.32
CA VAL A 32 -7.40 5.25 -2.14
C VAL A 32 -6.88 5.22 -0.71
N ASP A 33 -7.09 4.09 -0.03
CA ASP A 33 -6.46 3.82 1.25
C ASP A 33 -4.94 3.99 1.13
N ARG A 34 -4.31 4.59 2.15
CA ARG A 34 -2.87 4.78 2.21
C ARG A 34 -2.34 4.28 3.53
N LEU A 35 -1.18 3.63 3.49
CA LEU A 35 -0.52 3.08 4.66
C LEU A 35 0.99 3.29 4.56
N SER A 36 1.61 3.59 5.70
CA SER A 36 3.06 3.70 5.84
C SER A 36 3.49 3.30 7.24
N ILE A 37 4.64 2.65 7.34
CA ILE A 37 5.29 2.31 8.61
C ILE A 37 6.22 3.46 8.97
N VAL A 38 6.12 3.97 10.20
CA VAL A 38 6.87 5.15 10.66
C VAL A 38 8.08 4.74 11.46
N GLU A 39 7.90 3.89 12.46
CA GLU A 39 8.96 3.43 13.36
C GLU A 39 8.54 2.14 14.07
N ALA A 40 9.51 1.44 14.65
CA ALA A 40 9.29 0.28 15.50
C ALA A 40 10.23 0.29 16.70
N THR A 41 9.71 -0.13 17.86
CA THR A 41 10.41 -0.12 19.14
C THR A 41 10.32 -1.48 19.80
N ALA A 42 11.46 -2.06 20.18
CA ALA A 42 11.51 -3.31 20.94
C ALA A 42 11.03 -3.05 22.38
N ALA A 43 10.09 -3.84 22.88
CA ALA A 43 9.45 -3.64 24.18
C ALA A 43 9.23 -4.99 24.90
N GLY A 44 10.32 -5.69 25.21
CA GLY A 44 10.27 -7.03 25.79
C GLY A 44 9.69 -8.04 24.80
N ASP A 45 8.71 -8.84 25.22
CA ASP A 45 8.02 -9.83 24.36
C ASP A 45 7.09 -9.20 23.30
N HIS A 46 7.11 -7.88 23.17
CA HIS A 46 6.34 -7.14 22.18
C HIS A 46 7.25 -6.22 21.35
N VAL A 47 6.79 -5.91 20.13
CA VAL A 47 7.33 -4.81 19.33
C VAL A 47 6.20 -3.80 19.10
N ARG A 48 6.43 -2.55 19.49
CA ARG A 48 5.50 -1.45 19.21
C ARG A 48 5.80 -0.89 17.83
N VAL A 49 4.87 -1.04 16.90
CA VAL A 49 4.98 -0.54 15.53
C VAL A 49 4.06 0.66 15.37
N THR A 50 4.64 1.78 14.98
CA THR A 50 3.89 2.98 14.67
C THR A 50 3.63 3.04 13.18
N VAL A 51 2.36 3.14 12.81
CA VAL A 51 1.93 3.29 11.42
C VAL A 51 1.19 4.61 11.24
N ARG A 52 1.25 5.14 10.02
CA ARG A 52 0.43 6.27 9.58
C ARG A 52 -0.41 5.82 8.39
N TYR A 53 -1.71 6.05 8.49
CA TYR A 53 -2.65 5.61 7.47
C TYR A 53 -3.79 6.59 7.24
N ARG A 54 -4.44 6.46 6.09
CA ARG A 54 -5.70 7.11 5.74
C ARG A 54 -6.57 6.03 5.11
N CYS A 55 -7.79 5.87 5.61
CA CYS A 55 -8.78 5.01 4.98
C CYS A 55 -10.15 5.66 4.91
N GLU A 56 -10.93 5.26 3.91
CA GLU A 56 -12.29 5.75 3.69
C GLU A 56 -13.31 4.74 4.23
N ALA A 57 -14.38 5.23 4.86
CA ALA A 57 -15.39 4.36 5.47
C ALA A 57 -16.11 3.49 4.42
N GLU A 58 -16.28 4.01 3.20
CA GLU A 58 -16.97 3.38 2.08
C GLU A 58 -16.25 2.13 1.55
N LEU A 59 -14.96 1.97 1.85
CA LEU A 59 -14.17 0.81 1.47
C LEU A 59 -14.35 -0.38 2.42
N GLY A 60 -15.05 -0.18 3.55
CA GLY A 60 -15.36 -1.24 4.51
C GLY A 60 -14.15 -1.77 5.29
N THR A 61 -13.02 -1.06 5.26
CA THR A 61 -11.79 -1.41 5.97
C THR A 61 -12.04 -1.49 7.48
N ASP A 62 -11.83 -2.67 8.06
CA ASP A 62 -12.13 -2.96 9.47
C ASP A 62 -10.89 -3.42 10.27
N THR A 63 -9.80 -3.69 9.57
CA THR A 63 -8.62 -4.32 10.16
C THR A 63 -7.33 -3.67 9.69
N LEU A 64 -6.49 -3.30 10.66
CA LEU A 64 -5.08 -2.97 10.50
C LEU A 64 -4.27 -4.14 11.06
N ALA A 65 -3.63 -4.92 10.19
CA ALA A 65 -2.73 -5.99 10.57
C ALA A 65 -1.28 -5.54 10.46
N VAL A 66 -0.45 -5.96 11.41
CA VAL A 66 0.98 -5.75 11.41
C VAL A 66 1.67 -7.06 11.69
N SER A 67 2.67 -7.39 10.89
CA SER A 67 3.60 -8.48 11.15
C SER A 67 5.03 -8.03 10.99
N LEU A 68 5.91 -8.66 11.76
CA LEU A 68 7.32 -8.31 11.81
C LEU A 68 8.15 -9.57 11.97
N ALA A 69 9.28 -9.61 11.25
CA ALA A 69 10.32 -10.62 11.41
C ALA A 69 11.65 -9.93 11.72
N ASP A 70 12.25 -10.26 12.86
CA ASP A 70 13.61 -9.88 13.22
C ASP A 70 14.57 -10.61 12.26
N THR A 71 15.46 -9.85 11.61
CA THR A 71 16.39 -10.39 10.61
C THR A 71 17.67 -10.96 11.22
N ARG A 72 17.98 -10.67 12.49
CA ARG A 72 19.15 -11.24 13.18
C ARG A 72 18.86 -12.63 13.69
N GLU A 73 17.84 -12.75 14.53
CA GLU A 73 17.62 -13.99 15.29
C GLU A 73 16.30 -14.70 14.93
N GLY A 74 15.51 -14.13 14.01
CA GLY A 74 14.34 -14.80 13.44
C GLY A 74 13.06 -14.73 14.28
N GLY A 75 12.99 -13.82 15.27
CA GLY A 75 11.77 -13.59 16.05
C GLY A 75 10.61 -13.10 15.17
N VAL A 76 9.42 -13.70 15.31
CA VAL A 76 8.22 -13.35 14.54
C VAL A 76 7.15 -12.76 15.45
N TYR A 77 6.59 -11.63 15.04
CA TYR A 77 5.63 -10.85 15.81
C TYR A 77 4.42 -10.49 14.96
N THR A 78 3.22 -10.55 15.54
CA THR A 78 1.99 -10.17 14.86
C THR A 78 1.04 -9.41 15.79
N ALA A 79 0.23 -8.53 15.21
CA ALA A 79 -0.91 -7.92 15.88
C ALA A 79 -1.94 -7.43 14.88
N THR A 80 -3.15 -7.23 15.38
CA THR A 80 -4.23 -6.55 14.68
C THR A 80 -4.80 -5.43 15.54
N ALA A 81 -5.37 -4.42 14.89
CA ALA A 81 -6.11 -3.34 15.51
C ALA A 81 -7.28 -2.92 14.61
N ALA A 82 -8.33 -2.34 15.19
CA ALA A 82 -9.39 -1.71 14.43
C ALA A 82 -8.94 -0.30 13.99
N PRO A 83 -8.89 0.01 12.68
CA PRO A 83 -8.58 1.33 12.19
C PRO A 83 -9.78 2.28 12.32
N THR A 84 -9.52 3.58 12.35
CA THR A 84 -10.55 4.61 12.19
C THR A 84 -10.53 5.10 10.74
N CYS A 85 -11.63 4.90 10.01
CA CYS A 85 -11.75 5.30 8.61
C CYS A 85 -12.77 6.43 8.47
N ASP A 86 -12.26 7.64 8.26
CA ASP A 86 -13.01 8.88 8.11
C ASP A 86 -12.43 9.78 6.99
N GLY A 87 -11.57 9.21 6.15
CA GLY A 87 -10.88 9.94 5.09
C GLY A 87 -9.75 10.85 5.57
N THR A 88 -9.42 10.88 6.87
CA THR A 88 -8.31 11.67 7.41
C THR A 88 -7.07 10.80 7.70
N TRP A 89 -5.94 11.46 7.98
CA TRP A 89 -4.70 10.77 8.34
C TRP A 89 -4.65 10.46 9.84
N HIS A 90 -4.54 9.18 10.16
CA HIS A 90 -4.39 8.66 11.52
C HIS A 90 -2.98 8.16 11.75
N ARG A 91 -2.53 8.25 13.00
CA ARG A 91 -1.31 7.61 13.51
C ARG A 91 -1.71 6.64 14.60
N SER A 92 -1.34 5.37 14.47
CA SER A 92 -1.64 4.33 15.45
C SER A 92 -0.38 3.60 15.87
N VAL A 93 -0.33 3.20 17.13
CA VAL A 93 0.70 2.34 17.69
C VAL A 93 0.10 0.97 17.92
N VAL A 94 0.59 -0.03 17.20
CA VAL A 94 0.14 -1.41 17.28
C VAL A 94 1.20 -2.21 18.05
N SER A 95 0.78 -2.93 19.09
CA SER A 95 1.67 -3.74 19.91
C SER A 95 1.70 -5.18 19.42
N ALA A 96 2.65 -5.50 18.55
CA ALA A 96 2.84 -6.84 18.00
C ALA A 96 3.40 -7.79 19.07
N ALA A 97 2.71 -8.91 19.32
CA ALA A 97 3.13 -9.92 20.28
C ALA A 97 4.00 -10.98 19.60
N ARG A 98 4.98 -11.52 20.34
CA ARG A 98 5.82 -12.60 19.85
C ARG A 98 4.99 -13.87 19.62
N GLY A 99 5.06 -14.42 18.41
CA GLY A 99 4.48 -15.72 18.06
C GLY A 99 5.51 -16.85 18.04
N ALA A 100 6.75 -16.55 17.65
CA ALA A 100 7.83 -17.54 17.54
C ALA A 100 9.22 -16.89 17.61
N GLY A 101 10.24 -17.71 17.84
CA GLY A 101 11.63 -17.29 17.89
C GLY A 101 12.01 -16.49 19.14
N PRO A 102 13.22 -15.89 19.16
CA PRO A 102 13.72 -15.12 20.29
C PRO A 102 13.08 -13.73 20.43
N VAL A 103 13.33 -13.10 21.59
CA VAL A 103 12.93 -11.72 21.87
C VAL A 103 13.70 -10.77 20.94
N ALA A 104 12.98 -9.86 20.28
CA ALA A 104 13.59 -8.85 19.43
C ALA A 104 14.34 -7.84 20.30
N ALA A 105 15.61 -7.63 19.97
CA ALA A 105 16.46 -6.67 20.66
C ALA A 105 16.33 -5.27 20.04
N ALA A 106 16.62 -4.23 20.83
CA ALA A 106 16.92 -2.93 20.26
C ALA A 106 18.14 -3.04 19.33
N ASP A 107 18.23 -2.14 18.34
CA ASP A 107 19.27 -2.09 17.30
C ASP A 107 19.32 -3.33 16.39
N ALA A 108 18.32 -4.22 16.45
CA ALA A 108 18.12 -5.28 15.46
C ALA A 108 17.36 -4.73 14.26
N ASP A 109 17.75 -5.13 13.05
CA ASP A 109 16.98 -4.83 11.85
C ASP A 109 15.80 -5.78 11.73
N ALA A 110 14.64 -5.24 11.39
CA ALA A 110 13.41 -6.00 11.25
C ALA A 110 12.74 -5.70 9.91
N VAL A 111 12.19 -6.73 9.28
CA VAL A 111 11.28 -6.57 8.14
C VAL A 111 9.88 -6.48 8.70
N ILE A 112 9.22 -5.35 8.43
CA ILE A 112 7.88 -5.03 8.93
C ILE A 112 6.94 -4.94 7.74
N THR A 113 5.82 -5.63 7.85
CA THR A 113 4.69 -5.51 6.93
C THR A 113 3.47 -5.03 7.70
N ALA A 114 2.75 -4.10 7.11
CA ALA A 114 1.47 -3.62 7.62
C ALA A 114 0.45 -3.67 6.47
N SER A 115 -0.78 -4.03 6.81
CA SER A 115 -1.88 -4.18 5.85
C SER A 115 -3.13 -3.56 6.44
N LEU A 116 -3.83 -2.76 5.63
CA LEU A 116 -5.17 -2.27 5.88
C LEU A 116 -6.14 -2.99 4.96
N GLY A 117 -7.28 -3.40 5.47
CA GLY A 117 -8.36 -3.95 4.65
C GLY A 117 -9.43 -4.63 5.48
N VAL A 118 -9.99 -5.70 4.90
CA VAL A 118 -11.09 -6.47 5.49
C VAL A 118 -10.63 -7.87 5.81
N GLY A 119 -10.84 -8.35 7.03
CA GLY A 119 -10.66 -9.77 7.34
C GLY A 119 -10.25 -10.09 8.77
N PRO A 120 -10.39 -11.37 9.19
CA PRO A 120 -10.07 -11.77 10.54
C PRO A 120 -8.56 -11.95 10.76
N GLY A 121 -8.04 -11.33 11.81
CA GLY A 121 -6.69 -11.62 12.29
C GLY A 121 -5.60 -11.28 11.25
N PRO A 122 -4.57 -12.13 11.05
CA PRO A 122 -3.51 -11.86 10.08
C PRO A 122 -3.93 -12.08 8.61
N TYR A 123 -5.16 -12.53 8.36
CA TYR A 123 -5.68 -12.79 7.01
C TYR A 123 -6.52 -11.60 6.54
N VAL A 124 -5.84 -10.60 5.98
CA VAL A 124 -6.47 -9.36 5.49
C VAL A 124 -6.55 -9.37 3.97
N PHE A 125 -7.73 -9.10 3.42
CA PHE A 125 -7.89 -8.69 2.03
C PHE A 125 -7.51 -7.22 1.93
N SER A 126 -6.23 -6.96 1.62
CA SER A 126 -5.66 -5.62 1.71
C SER A 126 -6.22 -4.65 0.68
N THR A 127 -6.64 -3.48 1.15
CA THR A 127 -6.90 -2.28 0.35
C THR A 127 -5.65 -1.40 0.27
N ALA A 128 -4.75 -1.49 1.26
CA ALA A 128 -3.43 -0.88 1.23
C ALA A 128 -2.40 -1.70 2.02
N ASP A 129 -1.19 -1.81 1.48
CA ASP A 129 -0.06 -2.50 2.13
C ASP A 129 1.15 -1.57 2.24
N ALA A 130 1.94 -1.78 3.30
CA ALA A 130 3.23 -1.16 3.48
C ALA A 130 4.26 -2.21 3.92
N ARG A 131 5.47 -2.09 3.40
CA ARG A 131 6.62 -2.90 3.82
C ARG A 131 7.82 -1.99 4.04
N ALA A 132 8.49 -2.17 5.17
CA ALA A 132 9.70 -1.43 5.50
C ALA A 132 10.71 -2.35 6.19
N THR A 133 12.00 -2.10 5.95
CA THR A 133 13.07 -2.64 6.78
C THR A 133 13.54 -1.51 7.69
N LEU A 134 13.44 -1.71 9.01
CA LEU A 134 13.78 -0.68 10.00
C LEU A 134 14.61 -1.29 11.13
N THR A 135 15.53 -0.50 11.66
CA THR A 135 16.23 -0.81 12.91
C THR A 135 15.31 -0.53 14.11
N LEU A 136 15.14 -1.51 15.00
CA LEU A 136 14.31 -1.40 16.18
C LEU A 136 14.91 -0.43 17.20
N ARG A 137 14.09 0.50 17.68
CA ARG A 137 14.49 1.46 18.73
C ARG A 137 14.40 0.82 20.11
N ALA A 138 15.23 1.32 21.03
CA ALA A 138 15.06 1.06 22.46
C ALA A 138 13.78 1.74 22.98
N PRO A 139 13.10 1.14 23.98
CA PRO A 139 11.95 1.77 24.63
C PRO A 139 12.41 3.02 25.40
N ALA A 140 11.62 4.08 25.33
CA ALA A 140 11.84 5.32 26.08
C ALA A 140 11.56 5.15 27.57
#